data_AF-A0A3N2HRQ3-F1
#
_entry.id   AF-A0A3N2HRQ3-F1
#
_cell.length_a   1.000
_cell.length_b   1.000
_cell.length_c   1.000
_cell.angle_alpha   90.00
_cell.angle_beta   90.00
_cell.angle_gamma   90.00
#
_symmetry.space_group_name_H-M   'P 1'
#
loop_
_entity.id
_entity.type
_entity.pdbx_description
1 polymer ?
#
loop_
_entity_poly.entity_id
_entity_poly.type
_entity_poly.pdbx_seq_one_letter_code
_entity_poly.pdbx_strand_id
1 'polypeptide(L)'
;MNLVARLRPAVPVAVALVGVLVTLAVASRVLPGRVVMVHLSETGGSAFAASRDDLVLLGGVLVVGIVVTWLVSALFLAVTPVRHVLVPHAAFWKQPTNRAEMRRRYARYLAVATGASLWFLSALFVLAMASQSGPLAAWWLPAAVSAAFVLFVLGGLVWVFTVGFAPTPAGVAARGVASAPEARVRSRPPAAAVETPRAAPAARPQRAGAAPVSGTPRTGTAPPVPSPRPGRVPGRPATPTADGPRKGPPRPYQPRPRSGGPRG
;
A
#
# COMPACT_ATOMS: atom_id res chain seq x y z
N MET A 1 -2.79 4.85 23.70
CA MET A 1 -3.23 4.96 22.29
C MET A 1 -3.65 3.57 21.80
N ASN A 2 -4.91 3.37 21.40
CA ASN A 2 -5.45 2.03 21.10
C ASN A 2 -4.90 1.45 19.78
N LEU A 3 -4.03 0.44 19.90
CA LEU A 3 -3.49 -0.36 18.78
C LEU A 3 -4.60 -0.96 17.91
N VAL A 4 -5.70 -1.40 18.52
CA VAL A 4 -6.87 -1.95 17.83
C VAL A 4 -7.49 -0.95 16.85
N ALA A 5 -7.54 0.35 17.20
CA ALA A 5 -8.07 1.38 16.32
C ALA A 5 -7.19 1.64 15.09
N ARG A 6 -5.88 1.38 15.20
CA ARG A 6 -4.91 1.51 14.10
C ARG A 6 -4.91 0.32 13.15
N LEU A 7 -5.28 -0.87 13.63
CA LEU A 7 -5.28 -2.12 12.84
C LEU A 7 -6.59 -2.38 12.11
N ARG A 8 -7.71 -1.80 12.56
CA ARG A 8 -9.04 -1.91 11.91
C ARG A 8 -9.04 -1.72 10.38
N PRO A 9 -8.26 -0.80 9.79
CA PRO A 9 -8.22 -0.64 8.34
C PRO A 9 -7.62 -1.86 7.61
N ALA A 10 -6.76 -2.65 8.24
CA ALA A 10 -6.09 -3.81 7.63
C ALA A 10 -6.92 -5.10 7.67
N VAL A 11 -7.98 -5.15 8.47
CA VAL A 11 -8.89 -6.29 8.60
C VAL A 11 -9.35 -6.88 7.24
N PRO A 12 -9.83 -6.10 6.25
CA PRO A 12 -10.24 -6.67 4.96
C PRO A 12 -9.10 -7.37 4.22
N VAL A 13 -7.86 -6.87 4.34
CA VAL A 13 -6.68 -7.49 3.72
C VAL A 13 -6.35 -8.79 4.43
N ALA A 14 -6.35 -8.81 5.77
CA ALA A 14 -6.07 -10.00 6.55
C ALA A 14 -7.08 -11.13 6.26
N VAL A 15 -8.37 -10.81 6.25
CA VAL A 15 -9.44 -11.78 5.93
C VAL A 15 -9.28 -12.32 4.51
N ALA A 16 -9.05 -11.43 3.52
CA ALA A 16 -8.85 -11.85 2.14
C ALA A 16 -7.58 -12.69 1.96
N LEU A 17 -6.50 -12.37 2.67
CA LEU A 17 -5.25 -13.12 2.65
C LEU A 17 -5.45 -14.54 3.18
N VAL A 18 -6.17 -14.72 4.30
CA VAL A 18 -6.53 -16.05 4.81
C VAL A 18 -7.35 -16.81 3.77
N GLY A 19 -8.35 -16.19 3.16
CA GLY A 19 -9.16 -16.81 2.10
C GLY A 19 -8.33 -17.29 0.92
N VAL A 20 -7.42 -16.45 0.43
CA VAL A 20 -6.51 -16.79 -0.67
C VAL A 20 -5.55 -17.92 -0.28
N LEU A 21 -4.96 -17.88 0.91
CA LEU A 21 -4.06 -18.94 1.39
C LEU A 21 -4.79 -20.28 1.47
N VAL A 22 -6.03 -20.30 1.99
CA VAL A 22 -6.87 -21.50 2.00
C VAL A 22 -7.14 -21.97 0.58
N THR A 23 -7.46 -21.07 -0.35
CA THR A 23 -7.72 -21.43 -1.75
C THR A 23 -6.49 -22.02 -2.43
N LEU A 24 -5.31 -21.42 -2.24
CA LEU A 24 -4.04 -21.93 -2.76
C LEU A 24 -3.70 -23.31 -2.17
N ALA A 25 -3.89 -23.49 -0.86
CA ALA A 25 -3.67 -24.77 -0.20
C ALA A 25 -4.60 -25.85 -0.78
N VAL A 26 -5.89 -25.56 -0.97
CA VAL A 26 -6.84 -26.47 -1.60
C VAL A 26 -6.46 -26.74 -3.05
N ALA A 27 -6.15 -25.71 -3.83
CA ALA A 27 -5.74 -25.84 -5.23
C ALA A 27 -4.49 -26.71 -5.39
N SER A 28 -3.50 -26.59 -4.49
CA SER A 28 -2.30 -27.44 -4.50
C SER A 28 -2.59 -28.93 -4.33
N ARG A 29 -3.73 -29.28 -3.73
CA ARG A 29 -4.15 -30.67 -3.46
C ARG A 29 -5.14 -31.20 -4.50
N VAL A 30 -6.05 -30.34 -4.97
CA VAL A 30 -7.18 -30.72 -5.81
C VAL A 30 -6.87 -30.62 -7.31
N LEU A 31 -5.98 -29.71 -7.71
CA LEU A 31 -5.65 -29.56 -9.13
C LEU A 31 -4.90 -30.79 -9.67
N PRO A 32 -5.24 -31.26 -10.88
CA PRO A 32 -4.50 -32.31 -11.58
C PRO A 32 -3.08 -31.82 -11.92
N GLY A 33 -2.14 -32.76 -12.10
CA GLY A 33 -0.73 -32.43 -12.36
C GLY A 33 -0.48 -31.56 -13.59
N ARG A 34 -1.39 -31.61 -14.58
CA ARG A 34 -1.48 -30.66 -15.69
C ARG A 34 -2.82 -29.95 -15.62
N VAL A 35 -2.78 -28.62 -15.57
CA VAL A 35 -3.97 -27.77 -15.47
C VAL A 35 -4.23 -27.13 -16.83
N VAL A 36 -5.42 -27.36 -17.39
CA VAL A 36 -5.86 -26.67 -18.61
C VAL A 36 -6.43 -25.31 -18.20
N MET A 37 -5.78 -24.23 -18.63
CA MET A 37 -6.20 -22.86 -18.31
C MET A 37 -7.31 -22.36 -19.25
N VAL A 38 -7.31 -22.78 -20.53
CA VAL A 38 -8.31 -22.37 -21.53
C VAL A 38 -8.69 -23.57 -22.40
N HIS A 39 -9.99 -23.83 -22.52
CA HIS A 39 -10.54 -24.86 -23.41
C HIS A 39 -10.87 -24.22 -24.76
N LEU A 40 -10.29 -24.64 -25.87
CA LEU A 40 -10.64 -24.08 -27.19
C LEU A 40 -11.95 -24.70 -27.68
N SER A 41 -12.93 -23.85 -27.95
CA SER A 41 -14.26 -24.28 -28.42
C SER A 41 -14.26 -24.90 -29.82
N GLU A 42 -13.28 -24.58 -30.68
CA GLU A 42 -13.33 -24.95 -32.11
C GLU A 42 -12.65 -26.27 -32.46
N THR A 43 -11.78 -26.80 -31.59
CA THR A 43 -11.02 -28.04 -31.87
C THR A 43 -11.17 -29.11 -30.79
N GLY A 44 -11.91 -28.83 -29.71
CA GLY A 44 -11.93 -29.68 -28.52
C GLY A 44 -10.57 -29.77 -27.81
N GLY A 45 -9.60 -28.93 -28.20
CA GLY A 45 -8.25 -28.91 -27.68
C GLY A 45 -8.11 -28.01 -26.45
N SER A 46 -7.17 -28.35 -25.57
CA SER A 46 -6.72 -27.50 -24.47
C SER A 46 -5.62 -26.55 -24.95
N ALA A 47 -5.72 -25.24 -24.69
CA ALA A 47 -4.57 -24.34 -24.76
C ALA A 47 -4.09 -23.93 -23.38
N PHE A 48 -2.78 -23.72 -23.27
CA PHE A 48 -2.08 -23.37 -22.03
C PHE A 48 -2.24 -24.43 -20.94
N ALA A 49 -1.61 -25.59 -21.15
CA ALA A 49 -1.39 -26.57 -20.10
C ALA A 49 -0.20 -26.12 -19.24
N ALA A 50 -0.48 -25.67 -18.02
CA ALA A 50 0.56 -25.35 -17.03
C ALA A 50 0.72 -26.51 -16.05
N SER A 51 1.94 -26.68 -15.52
CA SER A 51 2.13 -27.51 -14.33
C SER A 51 1.30 -26.92 -13.19
N ARG A 52 0.69 -27.78 -12.37
CA ARG A 52 0.04 -27.36 -11.13
C ARG A 52 0.98 -26.52 -10.27
N ASP A 53 2.23 -26.94 -10.17
CA ASP A 53 3.20 -26.30 -9.29
C ASP A 53 3.59 -24.92 -9.82
N ASP A 54 3.68 -24.74 -11.15
CA ASP A 54 3.91 -23.43 -11.78
C ASP A 54 2.72 -22.48 -11.53
N LEU A 55 1.49 -23.00 -11.60
CA LEU A 55 0.28 -22.23 -11.39
C LEU A 55 0.15 -21.76 -9.93
N VAL A 56 0.40 -22.65 -8.97
CA VAL A 56 0.42 -22.31 -7.54
C VAL A 56 1.57 -21.35 -7.22
N LEU A 57 2.74 -21.55 -7.81
CA LEU A 57 3.89 -20.64 -7.66
C LEU A 57 3.54 -19.24 -8.18
N LEU A 58 2.98 -19.14 -9.38
CA LEU A 58 2.53 -17.87 -9.96
C LEU A 58 1.50 -17.17 -9.07
N GLY A 59 0.52 -17.92 -8.54
CA GLY A 59 -0.44 -17.41 -7.58
C GLY A 59 0.22 -16.87 -6.32
N GLY A 60 1.17 -17.62 -5.74
CA GLY A 60 1.95 -17.18 -4.59
C GLY A 60 2.73 -15.89 -4.86
N VAL A 61 3.41 -15.81 -6.02
CA VAL A 61 4.13 -14.60 -6.46
C VAL A 61 3.18 -13.41 -6.62
N LEU A 62 1.99 -13.62 -7.20
CA LEU A 62 0.97 -12.58 -7.33
C LEU A 62 0.46 -12.09 -5.97
N VAL A 63 0.19 -13.00 -5.03
CA VAL A 63 -0.21 -12.62 -3.66
C VAL A 63 0.87 -11.75 -3.01
N VAL A 64 2.12 -12.20 -3.06
CA VAL A 64 3.26 -11.43 -2.51
C VAL A 64 3.35 -10.08 -3.19
N GLY A 65 3.26 -10.02 -4.52
CA GLY A 65 3.29 -8.76 -5.28
C GLY A 65 2.18 -7.79 -4.88
N ILE A 66 0.94 -8.28 -4.70
CA ILE A 66 -0.21 -7.48 -4.26
C ILE A 66 0.04 -6.93 -2.85
N VAL A 67 0.49 -7.78 -1.92
CA VAL A 67 0.76 -7.38 -0.53
C VAL A 67 1.91 -6.37 -0.44
N VAL A 68 3.00 -6.60 -1.17
CA VAL A 68 4.12 -5.66 -1.24
C VAL A 68 3.68 -4.32 -1.81
N THR A 69 2.91 -4.33 -2.90
CA THR A 69 2.36 -3.11 -3.51
C THR A 69 1.47 -2.35 -2.53
N TRP A 70 0.65 -3.06 -1.75
CA TRP A 70 -0.16 -2.46 -0.69
C TRP A 70 0.69 -1.82 0.41
N LEU A 71 1.73 -2.51 0.89
CA LEU A 71 2.64 -2.00 1.92
C LEU A 71 3.40 -0.77 1.44
N VAL A 72 3.94 -0.80 0.21
CA VAL A 72 4.64 0.33 -0.40
C VAL A 72 3.67 1.52 -0.58
N SER A 73 2.45 1.27 -1.03
CA SER A 73 1.43 2.31 -1.19
C SER A 73 1.02 2.92 0.16
N ALA A 74 0.86 2.09 1.20
CA ALA A 74 0.56 2.53 2.56
C ALA A 74 1.71 3.35 3.15
N LEU A 75 2.95 2.94 2.93
CA LEU A 75 4.15 3.68 3.32
C LEU A 75 4.22 5.03 2.61
N PHE A 76 3.99 5.04 1.29
CA PHE A 76 3.98 6.27 0.51
C PHE A 76 2.90 7.23 1.00
N LEU A 77 1.69 6.74 1.31
CA LEU A 77 0.64 7.56 1.93
C LEU A 77 1.04 8.09 3.31
N ALA A 78 1.79 7.33 4.10
CA ALA A 78 2.26 7.76 5.41
C ALA A 78 3.30 8.89 5.31
N VAL A 79 4.28 8.76 4.42
CA VAL A 79 5.42 9.69 4.31
C VAL A 79 5.11 10.90 3.43
N THR A 80 4.23 10.76 2.43
CA THR A 80 4.00 11.83 1.45
C THR A 80 3.35 13.05 2.10
N PRO A 81 3.90 14.26 1.88
CA PRO A 81 3.29 15.51 2.34
C PRO A 81 1.91 15.71 1.71
N VAL A 82 0.94 16.15 2.51
CA VAL A 82 -0.48 16.31 2.09
C VAL A 82 -0.65 17.22 0.86
N ARG A 83 0.27 18.17 0.64
CA ARG A 83 0.25 19.04 -0.55
C ARG A 83 0.31 18.26 -1.87
N HIS A 84 1.01 17.12 -1.90
CA HIS A 84 1.18 16.26 -3.07
C HIS A 84 0.12 15.16 -3.19
N VAL A 85 -0.76 15.01 -2.19
CA VAL A 85 -1.86 14.03 -2.25
C VAL A 85 -2.98 14.59 -3.11
N LEU A 86 -3.34 13.84 -4.15
CA LEU A 86 -4.45 14.15 -5.03
C LEU A 86 -5.75 13.67 -4.38
N VAL A 87 -6.58 14.62 -3.96
CA VAL A 87 -7.84 14.39 -3.26
C VAL A 87 -8.93 15.31 -3.84
N PRO A 88 -10.17 14.81 -4.05
CA PRO A 88 -11.32 15.66 -4.35
C PRO A 88 -11.51 16.73 -3.27
N HIS A 89 -12.11 17.87 -3.57
CA HIS A 89 -12.38 18.93 -2.57
C HIS A 89 -11.15 19.31 -1.74
N ALA A 90 -9.99 19.51 -2.40
CA ALA A 90 -8.70 19.72 -1.74
C ALA A 90 -8.72 20.86 -0.69
N ALA A 91 -9.50 21.93 -0.94
CA ALA A 91 -9.66 23.04 -0.02
C ALA A 91 -10.22 22.62 1.36
N PHE A 92 -11.06 21.59 1.41
CA PHE A 92 -11.60 21.04 2.64
C PHE A 92 -10.62 20.04 3.29
N TRP A 93 -10.13 19.07 2.52
CA TRP A 93 -9.35 17.94 3.06
C TRP A 93 -7.89 18.28 3.41
N LYS A 94 -7.29 19.29 2.76
CA LYS A 94 -5.91 19.70 3.05
C LYS A 94 -5.81 20.59 4.31
N GLN A 95 -6.93 21.00 4.91
CA GLN A 95 -6.96 21.73 6.18
C GLN A 95 -6.39 20.87 7.33
N PRO A 96 -5.57 21.43 8.24
CA PRO A 96 -4.91 20.67 9.31
C PRO A 96 -5.85 19.76 10.11
N THR A 97 -7.06 20.24 10.39
CA THR A 97 -8.12 19.54 11.14
C THR A 97 -8.66 18.30 10.44
N ASN A 98 -8.61 18.24 9.10
CA ASN A 98 -9.20 17.17 8.30
C ASN A 98 -8.16 16.13 7.80
N ARG A 99 -6.86 16.41 7.94
CA ARG A 99 -5.77 15.56 7.39
C ARG A 99 -5.77 14.15 7.94
N ALA A 100 -6.04 13.98 9.24
CA ALA A 100 -6.03 12.67 9.88
C ALA A 100 -7.17 11.78 9.37
N GLU A 101 -8.37 12.33 9.24
CA GLU A 101 -9.53 11.62 8.70
C GLU A 101 -9.35 11.33 7.20
N MET A 102 -8.81 12.27 6.43
CA MET A 102 -8.45 12.05 5.01
C MET A 102 -7.54 10.82 4.86
N ARG A 103 -6.44 10.75 5.62
CA ARG A 103 -5.49 9.62 5.60
C ARG A 103 -6.14 8.31 6.00
N ARG A 104 -7.03 8.34 7.00
CA ARG A 104 -7.78 7.16 7.44
C ARG A 104 -8.71 6.64 6.34
N ARG A 105 -9.39 7.52 5.60
CA ARG A 105 -10.23 7.13 4.46
C ARG A 105 -9.40 6.52 3.33
N TYR A 106 -8.27 7.14 2.97
CA TYR A 106 -7.35 6.56 1.99
C TYR A 106 -6.86 5.17 2.42
N ALA A 107 -6.41 5.02 3.66
CA ALA A 107 -5.96 3.72 4.17
C ALA A 107 -7.07 2.66 4.10
N ARG A 108 -8.32 3.04 4.42
CA ARG A 108 -9.47 2.15 4.32
C ARG A 108 -9.77 1.75 2.87
N TYR A 109 -9.83 2.72 1.94
CA TYR A 109 -10.11 2.41 0.53
C TYR A 109 -9.01 1.59 -0.11
N LEU A 110 -7.75 1.90 0.19
CA LEU A 110 -6.60 1.12 -0.24
C LEU A 110 -6.70 -0.32 0.27
N ALA A 111 -6.98 -0.52 1.55
CA ALA A 111 -7.13 -1.85 2.13
C ALA A 111 -8.33 -2.64 1.56
N VAL A 112 -9.46 -1.98 1.28
CA VAL A 112 -10.62 -2.60 0.63
C VAL A 112 -10.28 -3.01 -0.81
N ALA A 113 -9.61 -2.15 -1.57
CA ALA A 113 -9.20 -2.45 -2.94
C ALA A 113 -8.20 -3.62 -2.99
N THR A 114 -7.22 -3.64 -2.08
CA THR A 114 -6.29 -4.76 -1.93
C THR A 114 -7.02 -6.05 -1.54
N GLY A 115 -7.94 -5.99 -0.57
CA GLY A 115 -8.76 -7.13 -0.18
C GLY A 115 -9.60 -7.68 -1.33
N ALA A 116 -10.22 -6.80 -2.12
CA ALA A 116 -10.97 -7.19 -3.33
C ALA A 116 -10.07 -7.85 -4.39
N SER A 117 -8.84 -7.35 -4.57
CA SER A 117 -7.86 -7.94 -5.51
C SER A 117 -7.44 -9.35 -5.08
N LEU A 118 -7.25 -9.56 -3.78
CA LEU A 118 -6.97 -10.88 -3.22
C LEU A 118 -8.17 -11.82 -3.41
N TRP A 119 -9.40 -11.38 -3.12
CA TRP A 119 -10.59 -12.18 -3.37
C TRP A 119 -10.80 -12.53 -4.84
N PHE A 120 -10.52 -11.59 -5.75
CA PHE A 120 -10.54 -11.85 -7.18
C PHE A 120 -9.55 -12.94 -7.58
N LEU A 121 -8.32 -12.90 -7.05
CA LEU A 121 -7.34 -13.96 -7.29
C LEU A 121 -7.83 -15.32 -6.77
N SER A 122 -8.40 -15.36 -5.56
CA SER A 122 -9.03 -16.59 -5.02
C SER A 122 -10.14 -17.09 -5.96
N ALA A 123 -11.02 -16.21 -6.44
CA ALA A 123 -12.10 -16.57 -7.36
C ALA A 123 -11.58 -17.17 -8.67
N LEU A 124 -10.47 -16.65 -9.22
CA LEU A 124 -9.83 -17.24 -10.41
C LEU A 124 -9.29 -18.65 -10.14
N PHE A 125 -8.69 -18.89 -8.98
CA PHE A 125 -8.24 -20.22 -8.59
C PHE A 125 -9.40 -21.20 -8.39
N VAL A 126 -10.50 -20.75 -7.77
CA VAL A 126 -11.72 -21.55 -7.63
C VAL A 126 -12.30 -21.88 -9.00
N LEU A 127 -12.37 -20.90 -9.89
CA LEU A 127 -12.82 -21.10 -11.26
C LEU A 127 -11.93 -22.10 -12.01
N ALA A 128 -10.60 -21.98 -11.86
CA ALA A 128 -9.65 -22.91 -12.46
C ALA A 128 -9.82 -24.35 -11.95
N MET A 129 -10.10 -24.54 -10.65
CA MET A 129 -10.43 -25.87 -10.11
C MET A 129 -11.74 -26.40 -10.67
N ALA A 130 -12.79 -25.57 -10.72
CA ALA A 130 -14.12 -25.96 -11.18
C ALA A 130 -14.19 -26.21 -12.70
N SER A 131 -13.30 -25.59 -13.48
CA SER A 131 -13.26 -25.73 -14.94
C SER A 131 -12.54 -26.97 -15.43
N GLN A 132 -11.88 -27.75 -14.55
CA GLN A 132 -11.13 -28.95 -14.97
C GLN A 132 -12.01 -30.10 -15.45
N SER A 133 -13.26 -30.19 -14.97
CA SER A 133 -14.18 -31.25 -15.34
C SER A 133 -15.62 -30.79 -15.16
N GLY A 134 -16.23 -30.23 -16.21
CA GLY A 134 -17.65 -29.87 -16.18
C GLY A 134 -18.09 -28.74 -17.11
N PRO A 135 -19.36 -28.30 -17.01
CA PRO A 135 -19.95 -27.27 -17.86
C PRO A 135 -19.33 -25.87 -17.68
N LEU A 136 -18.48 -25.70 -16.66
CA LEU A 136 -17.71 -24.48 -16.39
C LEU A 136 -16.37 -24.41 -17.14
N ALA A 137 -16.09 -25.39 -18.01
CA ALA A 137 -14.96 -25.38 -18.95
C ALA A 137 -15.17 -24.41 -20.13
N ALA A 138 -15.81 -23.25 -19.90
CA ALA A 138 -16.05 -22.27 -20.94
C ALA A 138 -14.89 -21.28 -21.03
N TRP A 139 -14.36 -21.11 -22.24
CA TRP A 139 -13.18 -20.26 -22.52
C TRP A 139 -13.36 -18.79 -22.15
N TRP A 140 -14.59 -18.29 -22.15
CA TRP A 140 -14.91 -16.89 -21.88
C TRP A 140 -15.03 -16.58 -20.37
N LEU A 141 -15.19 -17.59 -19.50
CA LEU A 141 -15.45 -17.37 -18.08
C LEU A 141 -14.31 -16.62 -17.37
N PRO A 142 -13.02 -16.97 -17.53
CA PRO A 142 -11.93 -16.21 -16.94
C PRO A 142 -11.89 -14.75 -17.42
N ALA A 143 -12.20 -14.53 -18.71
CA ALA A 143 -12.24 -13.19 -19.29
C ALA A 143 -13.42 -12.36 -18.73
N ALA A 144 -14.61 -12.95 -18.60
CA ALA A 144 -15.78 -12.29 -18.02
C ALA A 144 -15.57 -11.94 -16.54
N VAL A 145 -15.00 -12.85 -15.74
CA VAL A 145 -14.68 -12.60 -14.33
C VAL A 145 -13.65 -11.48 -14.22
N SER A 146 -12.63 -11.46 -15.08
CA SER A 146 -11.63 -10.39 -15.13
C SER A 146 -12.25 -9.05 -15.54
N ALA A 147 -13.12 -9.03 -16.55
CA ALA A 147 -13.82 -7.82 -16.97
C ALA A 147 -14.72 -7.27 -15.85
N ALA A 148 -15.47 -8.13 -15.17
CA ALA A 148 -16.29 -7.75 -14.02
C ALA A 148 -15.44 -7.14 -12.89
N PHE A 149 -14.27 -7.71 -12.61
CA PHE A 149 -13.35 -7.14 -11.63
C PHE A 149 -12.80 -5.78 -12.05
N VAL A 150 -12.41 -5.60 -13.32
CA VAL A 150 -11.96 -4.29 -13.83
C VAL A 150 -13.05 -3.24 -13.69
N LEU A 151 -14.29 -3.56 -14.06
CA LEU A 151 -15.44 -2.67 -13.90
C LEU A 151 -15.70 -2.34 -12.43
N PHE A 152 -15.58 -3.33 -11.54
CA PHE A 152 -15.69 -3.12 -10.09
C PHE A 152 -14.62 -2.16 -9.57
N VAL A 153 -13.36 -2.31 -9.99
CA VAL A 153 -12.25 -1.44 -9.59
C VAL A 153 -12.46 -0.01 -10.12
N LEU A 154 -12.84 0.13 -11.39
CA LEU A 154 -13.10 1.44 -12.01
C LEU A 154 -14.30 2.14 -11.36
N GLY A 155 -15.42 1.42 -11.18
CA GLY A 155 -16.60 1.93 -10.51
C GLY A 155 -16.31 2.31 -9.06
N GLY A 156 -15.52 1.49 -8.34
CA GLY A 156 -15.04 1.79 -7.00
C GLY A 156 -14.18 3.04 -6.95
N LEU A 157 -13.27 3.23 -7.91
CA LEU A 157 -12.43 4.42 -8.03
C LEU A 157 -13.29 5.67 -8.24
N VAL A 158 -14.20 5.64 -9.22
CA VAL A 158 -15.13 6.74 -9.49
C VAL A 158 -15.97 7.06 -8.25
N TRP A 159 -16.51 6.05 -7.57
CA TRP A 159 -17.30 6.23 -6.35
C TRP A 159 -16.49 6.85 -5.21
N VAL A 160 -15.24 6.40 -4.98
CA VAL A 160 -14.35 6.99 -3.97
C VAL A 160 -14.12 8.48 -4.25
N PHE A 161 -13.87 8.82 -5.52
CA PHE A 161 -13.58 10.20 -5.92
C PHE A 161 -14.81 11.13 -5.92
N THR A 162 -15.99 10.60 -6.21
CA THR A 162 -17.23 11.38 -6.30
C THR A 162 -17.94 11.49 -4.96
N VAL A 163 -18.14 10.36 -4.27
CA VAL A 163 -18.95 10.26 -3.05
C VAL A 163 -18.08 10.03 -1.81
N GLY A 164 -17.05 9.21 -1.90
CA GLY A 164 -16.23 8.81 -0.73
C GLY A 164 -15.50 9.96 -0.02
N PHE A 165 -15.15 11.01 -0.78
CA PHE A 165 -14.54 12.24 -0.27
C PHE A 165 -15.47 13.46 -0.30
N ALA A 166 -16.78 13.27 -0.43
CA ALA A 166 -17.73 14.37 -0.27
C ALA A 166 -17.72 14.89 1.19
N PRO A 167 -17.57 16.21 1.42
CA PRO A 167 -17.69 16.80 2.75
C PRO A 167 -19.10 16.55 3.31
N THR A 168 -19.20 15.88 4.45
CA THR A 168 -20.50 15.57 5.06
C THR A 168 -20.95 16.74 5.93
N PRO A 169 -22.17 17.29 5.76
CA PRO A 169 -22.62 18.48 6.50
C PRO A 169 -22.63 18.29 8.01
N ALA A 170 -22.91 17.08 8.51
CA ALA A 170 -22.81 16.75 9.93
C ALA A 170 -21.39 16.89 10.50
N GLY A 171 -20.36 16.59 9.71
CA GLY A 171 -18.95 16.75 10.11
C GLY A 171 -18.46 18.21 10.10
N VAL A 172 -19.12 19.06 9.31
CA VAL A 172 -18.89 20.51 9.27
C VAL A 172 -19.61 21.18 10.45
N ALA A 173 -20.87 20.81 10.70
CA ALA A 173 -21.69 21.36 11.78
C ALA A 173 -21.15 21.01 13.18
N ALA A 174 -20.82 19.73 13.43
CA ALA A 174 -20.26 19.31 14.72
C ALA A 174 -18.93 20.00 15.07
N ARG A 175 -18.18 20.48 14.07
CA ARG A 175 -16.91 21.20 14.26
C ARG A 175 -17.06 22.72 14.31
N GLY A 176 -18.07 23.31 13.67
CA GLY A 176 -18.45 24.70 13.94
C GLY A 176 -18.73 24.93 15.43
N VAL A 177 -19.35 23.94 16.08
CA VAL A 177 -19.62 23.94 17.53
C VAL A 177 -18.34 23.76 18.36
N ALA A 178 -17.34 23.01 17.88
CA ALA A 178 -16.06 22.80 18.57
C ALA A 178 -15.09 23.99 18.44
N SER A 179 -15.18 24.78 17.36
CA SER A 179 -14.38 26.01 17.18
C SER A 179 -14.96 27.23 17.91
N ALA A 180 -16.25 27.20 18.26
CA ALA A 180 -16.92 28.26 19.03
C ALA A 180 -16.37 28.48 20.46
N PRO A 181 -16.03 27.45 21.26
CA PRO A 181 -15.40 27.66 22.57
C PRO A 181 -13.98 28.25 22.48
N GLU A 182 -13.23 27.93 21.43
CA GLU A 182 -11.87 28.45 21.23
C GLU A 182 -11.86 29.95 20.88
N ALA A 183 -12.88 30.41 20.13
CA ALA A 183 -13.12 31.84 19.90
C ALA A 183 -13.55 32.58 21.18
N ARG A 184 -14.34 31.93 22.05
CA ARG A 184 -14.79 32.49 23.34
C ARG A 184 -13.68 32.67 24.37
N VAL A 185 -12.63 31.84 24.30
CA VAL A 185 -11.45 31.97 25.16
C VAL A 185 -10.55 33.14 24.71
N ARG A 186 -10.48 33.44 23.41
CA ARG A 186 -9.70 34.58 22.88
C ARG A 186 -10.39 35.93 23.02
N SER A 187 -11.71 35.97 23.19
CA SER A 187 -12.47 37.21 23.36
C SER A 187 -12.79 37.55 24.81
N ARG A 188 -12.24 36.83 25.79
CA ARG A 188 -12.35 37.21 27.20
C ARG A 188 -11.41 38.39 27.48
N PRO A 189 -11.91 39.61 27.77
CA PRO A 189 -11.04 40.71 28.14
C PRO A 189 -10.29 40.36 29.44
N PRO A 190 -9.03 40.79 29.60
CA PRO A 190 -8.31 40.58 30.84
C PRO A 190 -9.07 41.31 31.95
N ALA A 191 -9.55 40.55 32.94
CA ALA A 191 -10.13 41.14 34.14
C ALA A 191 -9.04 41.97 34.82
N ALA A 192 -9.23 43.29 34.86
CA ALA A 192 -8.44 44.17 35.69
C ALA A 192 -8.53 43.67 37.14
N ALA A 193 -7.38 43.28 37.69
CA ALA A 193 -7.25 43.01 39.11
C ALA A 193 -7.46 44.34 39.85
N VAL A 194 -8.63 44.49 40.45
CA VAL A 194 -8.88 45.57 41.41
C VAL A 194 -8.15 45.18 42.69
N GLU A 195 -6.96 45.75 42.88
CA GLU A 195 -6.23 45.74 44.14
C GLU A 195 -7.07 46.46 45.21
N THR A 196 -7.42 45.73 46.28
CA THR A 196 -7.95 46.32 47.51
C THR A 196 -6.80 46.44 48.52
N PRO A 197 -6.61 47.60 49.18
CA PRO A 197 -5.44 47.84 50.01
C PRO A 197 -5.51 47.13 51.39
N ARG A 198 -4.29 46.85 51.85
CA ARG A 198 -3.80 46.05 52.97
C ARG A 198 -4.17 46.56 54.37
N ALA A 199 -4.47 45.65 55.29
CA ALA A 199 -4.22 45.80 56.72
C ALA A 199 -3.55 44.52 57.27
N ALA A 200 -2.54 44.68 58.12
CA ALA A 200 -1.72 43.64 58.75
C ALA A 200 -1.71 43.88 60.29
N PRO A 201 -1.01 43.10 61.15
CA PRO A 201 -0.57 41.70 61.09
C PRO A 201 -0.89 40.89 62.40
N ALA A 202 -0.72 39.56 62.40
CA ALA A 202 -0.38 38.83 63.64
C ALA A 202 0.39 37.52 63.37
N ALA A 203 1.55 37.44 64.02
CA ALA A 203 2.30 36.28 64.53
C ALA A 203 2.72 35.10 63.62
N ARG A 204 4.05 34.96 63.55
CA ARG A 204 4.88 33.82 63.10
C ARG A 204 4.88 32.70 64.18
N PRO A 205 5.31 31.45 63.89
CA PRO A 205 6.74 31.09 63.74
C PRO A 205 7.03 30.15 62.55
N GLN A 206 7.99 30.47 61.68
CA GLN A 206 9.35 29.93 61.63
C GLN A 206 9.44 28.39 61.52
N ARG A 207 9.82 27.90 60.33
CA ARG A 207 10.81 26.84 60.22
C ARG A 207 11.83 27.19 59.14
N ALA A 208 13.09 27.12 59.53
CA ALA A 208 14.30 27.22 58.72
C ALA A 208 14.29 26.17 57.58
N GLY A 209 15.01 26.34 56.47
CA GLY A 209 16.20 27.19 56.32
C GLY A 209 16.46 27.72 54.91
N ALA A 210 17.48 28.58 54.89
CA ALA A 210 18.19 29.18 53.76
C ALA A 210 18.57 28.12 52.69
N ALA A 211 18.43 28.33 51.38
CA ALA A 211 18.97 29.39 50.49
C ALA A 211 20.52 29.40 50.44
N PRO A 212 21.16 29.98 49.40
CA PRO A 212 20.89 30.06 47.94
C PRO A 212 22.16 29.65 47.13
N VAL A 213 22.28 29.76 45.80
CA VAL A 213 22.87 30.90 45.05
C VAL A 213 22.96 30.46 43.57
N SER A 214 22.23 31.11 42.66
CA SER A 214 22.68 32.15 41.69
C SER A 214 23.64 31.65 40.60
N GLY A 215 23.19 31.62 39.35
CA GLY A 215 23.50 32.64 38.33
C GLY A 215 24.30 31.95 37.21
N THR A 216 24.26 32.28 35.92
CA THR A 216 23.72 33.38 35.13
C THR A 216 23.77 32.94 33.65
N PRO A 217 23.18 33.68 32.69
CA PRO A 217 22.94 33.28 31.30
C PRO A 217 24.06 33.75 30.34
N ARG A 218 24.07 33.21 29.10
CA ARG A 218 24.48 33.83 27.80
C ARG A 218 24.69 32.70 26.76
N THR A 219 24.06 32.65 25.58
CA THR A 219 24.16 33.45 24.33
C THR A 219 24.88 32.66 23.23
N GLY A 220 24.29 32.61 22.04
CA GLY A 220 25.05 32.79 20.80
C GLY A 220 25.41 31.57 19.94
N THR A 221 24.67 31.42 18.84
CA THR A 221 25.17 31.30 17.45
C THR A 221 26.27 30.28 17.10
N ALA A 222 25.90 29.24 16.34
CA ALA A 222 26.24 29.05 14.90
C ALA A 222 26.36 27.55 14.49
N PRO A 223 25.68 27.07 13.43
CA PRO A 223 26.25 26.13 12.45
C PRO A 223 27.03 26.95 11.38
N PRO A 224 27.88 26.43 10.47
CA PRO A 224 27.94 25.06 9.90
C PRO A 224 29.38 24.53 9.66
N VAL A 225 29.56 23.27 9.24
CA VAL A 225 30.63 22.90 8.28
C VAL A 225 30.18 21.71 7.42
N PRO A 226 30.03 21.88 6.09
CA PRO A 226 30.12 20.81 5.12
C PRO A 226 31.58 20.64 4.68
N SER A 227 32.00 19.42 4.32
CA SER A 227 33.29 19.21 3.68
C SER A 227 33.21 18.12 2.62
N PRO A 228 34.08 18.18 1.61
CA PRO A 228 33.68 18.05 0.20
C PRO A 228 34.15 16.73 -0.42
N ARG A 229 33.42 16.27 -1.44
CA ARG A 229 33.96 15.44 -2.53
C ARG A 229 34.88 16.37 -3.36
N PRO A 230 36.05 15.97 -3.90
CA PRO A 230 36.07 15.11 -5.09
C PRO A 230 37.34 14.25 -5.28
N GLY A 231 37.25 13.18 -6.08
CA GLY A 231 38.43 12.43 -6.52
C GLY A 231 38.08 11.41 -7.59
N ARG A 232 38.11 11.84 -8.85
CA ARG A 232 37.94 11.05 -10.07
C ARG A 232 39.04 11.47 -11.02
N VAL A 233 40.04 10.62 -11.29
CA VAL A 233 40.81 10.62 -12.57
C VAL A 233 41.64 9.30 -12.68
N PRO A 234 42.22 8.93 -13.85
CA PRO A 234 41.78 7.73 -14.57
C PRO A 234 42.94 6.82 -15.05
N GLY A 235 42.58 5.65 -15.61
CA GLY A 235 43.21 5.03 -16.79
C GLY A 235 44.65 4.51 -16.70
N ARG A 236 44.86 3.21 -16.97
CA ARG A 236 45.42 2.71 -18.25
C ARG A 236 45.31 1.17 -18.33
N PRO A 237 45.18 0.55 -19.54
CA PRO A 237 44.77 -0.85 -19.74
C PRO A 237 45.91 -1.78 -20.23
N ALA A 238 45.48 -2.99 -20.65
CA ALA A 238 46.15 -4.08 -21.41
C ALA A 238 46.70 -5.23 -20.53
N THR A 239 46.45 -6.53 -20.76
CA THR A 239 45.93 -7.30 -21.92
C THR A 239 45.54 -8.75 -21.44
N PRO A 240 44.99 -9.65 -22.27
CA PRO A 240 43.92 -10.58 -21.90
C PRO A 240 44.39 -12.01 -21.60
N THR A 241 43.65 -12.71 -20.75
CA THR A 241 43.68 -14.18 -20.69
C THR A 241 42.48 -14.72 -21.45
N ALA A 242 42.77 -15.59 -22.40
CA ALA A 242 41.82 -16.31 -23.21
C ALA A 242 40.91 -17.21 -22.34
N ASP A 243 39.60 -17.05 -22.51
CA ASP A 243 38.56 -18.09 -22.49
C ASP A 243 37.20 -17.45 -22.16
N GLY A 244 36.56 -16.90 -23.20
CA GLY A 244 35.19 -16.43 -23.13
C GLY A 244 34.23 -17.42 -23.79
N PRO A 245 33.04 -17.69 -23.22
CA PRO A 245 31.96 -18.33 -23.97
C PRO A 245 31.35 -17.32 -24.94
N ARG A 246 31.53 -17.57 -26.24
CA ARG A 246 31.04 -16.75 -27.35
C ARG A 246 29.50 -16.65 -27.34
N LYS A 247 28.98 -15.43 -27.18
CA LYS A 247 27.61 -15.05 -27.57
C LYS A 247 27.58 -14.81 -29.08
N GLY A 248 27.07 -15.79 -29.82
CA GLY A 248 26.59 -15.61 -31.20
C GLY A 248 25.16 -16.16 -31.29
N PRO A 249 24.32 -15.65 -32.21
CA PRO A 249 22.98 -16.17 -32.40
C PRO A 249 23.01 -17.66 -32.80
N PRO A 250 22.00 -18.46 -32.41
CA PRO A 250 21.98 -19.90 -32.67
C PRO A 250 21.99 -20.15 -34.17
N ARG A 251 22.89 -21.05 -34.62
CA ARG A 251 22.93 -21.47 -36.03
C ARG A 251 21.62 -22.18 -36.39
N PRO A 252 21.02 -21.92 -37.57
CA PRO A 252 19.88 -22.68 -38.06
C PRO A 252 20.21 -24.18 -38.14
N TYR A 253 19.29 -25.01 -37.67
CA TYR A 253 19.39 -26.47 -37.77
C TYR A 253 19.44 -26.88 -39.25
N GLN A 254 20.54 -27.47 -39.70
CA GLN A 254 20.62 -28.13 -41.00
C GLN A 254 20.22 -29.60 -40.83
N PRO A 255 19.11 -30.06 -41.45
CA PRO A 255 18.76 -31.47 -41.44
C PRO A 255 19.83 -32.28 -42.20
N ARG A 256 20.33 -33.33 -41.55
CA ARG A 256 21.30 -34.29 -42.11
C ARG A 256 20.67 -34.99 -43.33
N PRO A 257 21.35 -35.07 -44.48
CA PRO A 257 20.87 -35.88 -45.60
C PRO A 257 20.76 -37.35 -45.16
N ARG A 258 19.56 -37.93 -45.26
CA ARG A 258 19.39 -39.39 -45.17
C ARG A 258 20.00 -40.01 -46.43
N SER A 259 21.25 -40.46 -46.34
CA SER A 259 21.80 -41.44 -47.28
C SER A 259 21.09 -42.77 -47.02
N GLY A 260 20.03 -43.04 -47.77
CA GLY A 260 19.24 -44.26 -47.63
C GLY A 260 18.15 -44.32 -48.69
N GLY A 261 18.56 -44.30 -49.97
CA GLY A 261 17.67 -44.70 -51.06
C GLY A 261 17.54 -46.23 -51.07
N PRO A 262 16.36 -46.78 -51.43
CA PRO A 262 16.16 -48.22 -51.51
C PRO A 262 16.99 -48.81 -52.65
N ARG A 263 17.75 -49.87 -52.33
CA ARG A 263 18.30 -50.82 -53.29
C ARG A 263 17.36 -52.03 -53.34
N GLY A 264 17.00 -52.47 -54.54
CA GLY A 264 16.32 -53.75 -54.78
C GLY A 264 14.83 -53.59 -54.99
#